data_AF-A0A967GV62-F1
#
_entry.id   AF-A0A967GV62-F1
#
_cell.length_a   1.000
_cell.length_b   1.000
_cell.length_c   1.000
_cell.angle_alpha   90.00
_cell.angle_beta   90.00
_cell.angle_gamma   90.00
#
_symmetry.space_group_name_H-M   'P 1'
#
loop_
_entity.id
_entity.type
_entity.pdbx_description
1 polymer ?
#
loop_
_entity_poly.entity_id
_entity_poly.type
_entity_poly.pdbx_seq_one_letter_code
_entity_poly.pdbx_strand_id
1 'polypeptide(L)'
;ALREAGLLRHLRRVVPGPPPLVRVEDRELVNFSSNDYLGLSHHPVVVEAARDATNRLGAGASASRLICGSLPVHVDLEERL
;
A
#
# COMPACT_ATOMS: atom_id res chain seq x y z
N ALA A 1 -5.76 25.10 -23.22
CA ALA A 1 -6.46 25.36 -21.94
C ALA A 1 -5.73 24.80 -20.71
N LEU A 2 -5.92 23.55 -20.26
CA LEU A 2 -5.37 23.08 -18.96
C LEU A 2 -3.84 23.04 -18.88
N ARG A 3 -3.16 22.63 -19.96
CA ARG A 3 -1.70 22.60 -20.04
C ARG A 3 -1.11 24.02 -20.01
N GLU A 4 -1.71 24.95 -20.74
CA GLU A 4 -1.32 26.37 -20.75
C GLU A 4 -1.57 27.04 -19.39
N ALA A 5 -2.63 26.64 -18.69
CA ALA A 5 -2.93 27.10 -17.33
C ALA A 5 -2.08 26.43 -16.22
N GLY A 6 -1.20 25.48 -16.55
CA GLY A 6 -0.39 24.76 -15.56
C GLY A 6 -1.18 23.81 -14.64
N LEU A 7 -2.44 23.50 -14.97
CA LEU A 7 -3.33 22.67 -14.16
C LEU A 7 -3.34 21.20 -14.57
N LEU A 8 -2.60 20.85 -15.63
CA LEU A 8 -2.54 19.48 -16.13
C LEU A 8 -1.79 18.58 -15.15
N ARG A 9 -2.51 17.64 -14.56
CA ARG A 9 -1.97 16.63 -13.66
C ARG A 9 -1.37 15.48 -14.47
N HIS A 10 -0.25 14.96 -13.99
CA HIS A 10 0.38 13.77 -14.54
C HIS A 10 0.91 12.91 -13.40
N LEU A 11 0.91 11.60 -13.62
CA LEU A 11 1.51 10.66 -12.68
C LEU A 11 3.03 10.78 -12.74
N ARG A 12 3.68 10.63 -11.60
CA ARG A 12 5.13 10.51 -11.51
C ARG A 12 5.48 9.08 -11.16
N ARG A 13 6.54 8.56 -11.78
CA ARG A 13 7.14 7.30 -11.34
C ARG A 13 7.86 7.56 -10.02
N VAL A 14 7.52 6.75 -9.03
CA VAL A 14 8.06 6.84 -7.68
C VAL A 14 8.55 5.46 -7.27
N VAL A 15 9.75 5.38 -6.72
CA VAL A 15 10.29 4.17 -6.11
C VAL A 15 10.29 4.37 -4.59
N PRO A 16 9.56 3.53 -3.83
CA PRO A 16 9.55 3.63 -2.37
C PRO A 16 10.93 3.27 -1.80
N GLY A 17 11.34 4.00 -0.77
CA GLY A 17 12.44 3.63 0.12
C GLY A 17 11.93 3.44 1.56
N PRO A 18 12.81 3.08 2.50
CA PRO A 18 12.46 3.06 3.91
C PRO A 18 11.93 4.43 4.35
N PRO A 19 10.74 4.53 4.97
CA PRO A 19 10.16 5.81 5.36
C PRO A 19 11.13 6.63 6.24
N PRO A 20 11.22 7.97 6.04
CA PRO A 20 10.42 8.78 5.13
C PRO A 20 11.04 8.94 3.72
N LEU A 21 12.00 8.11 3.31
CA LEU A 21 12.72 8.30 2.05
C LEU A 21 11.92 7.81 0.83
N VAL A 22 12.10 8.52 -0.28
CA VAL A 22 11.51 8.16 -1.56
C VAL A 22 12.45 8.54 -2.69
N ARG A 23 12.44 7.78 -3.79
CA ARG A 23 13.16 8.14 -5.00
C ARG A 23 12.20 8.54 -6.11
N VAL A 24 12.37 9.75 -6.62
CA VAL A 24 11.59 10.30 -7.73
C VAL A 24 12.57 10.64 -8.84
N GLU A 25 12.40 9.98 -10.00
CA GLU A 25 13.41 9.98 -11.07
C GLU A 25 14.76 9.49 -10.50
N ASP A 26 15.84 10.25 -10.66
CA ASP A 26 17.18 9.90 -10.20
C ASP A 26 17.53 10.52 -8.83
N ARG A 27 16.55 11.10 -8.13
CA ARG A 27 16.78 11.83 -6.86
C ARG A 27 16.14 11.14 -5.68
N GLU A 28 16.92 11.00 -4.61
CA GLU A 28 16.43 10.61 -3.29
C GLU A 28 15.96 11.85 -2.53
N LEU A 29 14.77 11.77 -1.94
CA LEU A 29 14.06 12.88 -1.30
C LEU A 29 13.44 12.41 0.02
N VAL A 30 13.21 13.36 0.92
CA VAL A 30 12.34 13.15 2.09
C VAL A 30 10.88 13.34 1.68
N ASN A 31 10.04 12.34 1.95
CA ASN A 31 8.67 12.28 1.48
C ASN A 31 7.68 12.92 2.45
N PHE A 32 7.35 14.19 2.20
CA PHE A 32 6.26 14.91 2.87
C PHE A 32 4.90 14.78 2.15
N SER A 33 4.80 13.92 1.13
CA SER A 33 3.60 13.72 0.31
C SER A 33 2.99 12.33 0.49
N SER A 34 3.48 11.56 1.46
CA SER A 34 2.97 10.24 1.83
C SER A 34 1.81 10.33 2.83
N ASN A 35 0.97 9.30 2.86
CA ASN A 35 -0.02 9.07 3.92
C ASN A 35 0.48 8.06 4.97
N ASP A 36 1.75 7.64 4.92
CA ASP A 36 2.34 6.70 5.88
C ASP A 36 2.79 7.42 7.16
N TYR A 37 1.81 7.93 7.91
CA TYR A 37 2.03 8.77 9.09
C TYR A 37 2.81 8.06 10.20
N LEU A 38 2.67 6.74 10.31
CA LEU A 38 3.26 5.91 11.36
C LEU A 38 4.46 5.09 10.88
N GLY A 39 4.84 5.18 9.59
CA GLY A 39 5.93 4.39 9.02
C GLY A 39 5.62 2.89 8.92
N LEU A 40 4.35 2.49 8.95
CA LEU A 40 3.94 1.09 9.04
C LEU A 40 4.08 0.34 7.70
N SER A 41 4.19 1.07 6.58
CA SER A 41 4.31 0.46 5.25
C SER A 41 5.56 -0.43 5.08
N HIS A 42 6.62 -0.15 5.84
CA HIS A 42 7.86 -0.92 5.84
C HIS A 42 8.15 -1.58 7.19
N HIS A 43 7.20 -1.54 8.14
CA HIS A 43 7.42 -2.12 9.45
C HIS A 43 7.58 -3.65 9.32
N PRO A 44 8.65 -4.25 9.85
CA PRO A 44 9.02 -5.64 9.56
C PRO A 44 7.91 -6.62 9.93
N VAL A 45 7.21 -6.40 11.05
CA VAL A 45 6.09 -7.25 11.47
C VAL A 45 4.92 -7.23 10.48
N VAL A 46 4.64 -6.07 9.87
CA VAL A 46 3.53 -5.94 8.89
C VAL A 46 3.92 -6.64 7.58
N VAL A 47 5.15 -6.43 7.12
CA VAL A 47 5.69 -7.08 5.91
C VAL A 47 5.69 -8.60 6.06
N GLU A 48 6.19 -9.12 7.18
CA GLU A 48 6.21 -10.58 7.41
C GLU A 48 4.81 -11.17 7.53
N ALA A 49 3.87 -10.49 8.22
CA ALA A 49 2.49 -10.95 8.29
C ALA A 49 1.82 -11.01 6.91
N ALA A 50 2.07 -10.04 6.04
CA ALA A 50 1.56 -10.06 4.66
C ALA A 50 2.17 -11.21 3.83
N ARG A 51 3.47 -11.49 3.99
CA ARG A 51 4.15 -12.62 3.35
C ARG A 51 3.57 -13.97 3.80
N ASP A 52 3.40 -14.16 5.12
CA ASP A 52 2.81 -15.38 5.68
C ASP A 52 1.38 -15.60 5.18
N ALA A 53 0.54 -14.56 5.24
CA ALA A 53 -0.83 -14.62 4.75
C ALA A 53 -0.90 -15.00 3.26
N THR A 54 -0.04 -14.42 2.42
CA THR A 54 0.03 -14.74 0.99
C THR A 54 0.42 -16.20 0.74
N ASN A 55 1.38 -16.73 1.51
CA ASN A 55 1.81 -18.12 1.40
C ASN A 55 0.71 -19.10 1.83
N ARG A 56 -0.06 -18.75 2.87
CA ARG A 56 -1.08 -19.64 3.46
C ARG A 56 -2.43 -19.58 2.75
N LEU A 57 -2.82 -18.39 2.29
CA LEU A 57 -4.18 -18.10 1.80
C LEU A 57 -4.22 -17.81 0.30
N GLY A 58 -3.05 -17.64 -0.34
CA GLY A 58 -2.94 -17.17 -1.72
C GLY A 58 -3.00 -15.65 -1.83
N ALA A 59 -2.84 -15.14 -3.06
CA ALA A 59 -2.76 -13.70 -3.32
C ALA A 59 -4.12 -12.97 -3.34
N GLY A 60 -5.23 -13.67 -3.22
CA GLY A 60 -6.56 -13.06 -3.24
C GLY A 60 -7.67 -14.03 -2.85
N ALA A 61 -8.83 -13.49 -2.48
CA ALA A 61 -9.94 -14.25 -1.93
C ALA A 61 -10.77 -15.02 -2.98
N SER A 62 -10.44 -14.92 -4.27
CA SER A 62 -11.11 -15.56 -5.42
C SER A 62 -12.58 -15.21 -5.70
N ALA A 63 -13.29 -14.56 -4.76
CA ALA A 63 -14.66 -14.09 -4.94
C ALA A 63 -14.99 -12.92 -3.99
N SER A 64 -16.21 -12.38 -4.11
CA SER A 64 -16.75 -11.43 -3.13
C SER A 64 -17.04 -12.10 -1.78
N ARG A 65 -17.17 -11.30 -0.72
CA ARG A 65 -17.45 -11.78 0.65
C ARG A 65 -18.72 -12.63 0.75
N LEU A 66 -19.76 -12.29 -0.02
CA LEU A 66 -21.06 -12.96 0.05
C LEU A 66 -21.15 -14.29 -0.73
N ILE A 67 -20.15 -14.64 -1.55
CA ILE A 67 -20.13 -15.91 -2.29
C ILE A 67 -19.22 -16.91 -1.56
N CYS A 68 -17.90 -16.78 -1.77
CA CYS A 68 -16.90 -17.64 -1.13
C CYS A 68 -15.60 -16.90 -0.77
N GLY A 69 -15.60 -15.56 -0.83
CA GLY A 69 -14.43 -14.74 -0.54
C GLY A 69 -14.26 -14.35 0.94
N SER A 70 -15.08 -14.88 1.85
CA SER A 70 -14.98 -14.58 3.27
C SER A 70 -13.99 -15.53 3.96
N LEU A 71 -12.71 -15.16 3.94
CA LEU A 71 -11.63 -15.86 4.64
C LEU A 71 -11.65 -15.60 6.16
N PRO A 72 -11.13 -16.53 7.00
CA PRO A 72 -11.05 -16.36 8.46
C PRO A 72 -10.40 -15.05 8.89
N VAL A 73 -9.29 -14.67 8.24
CA VAL A 73 -8.56 -13.41 8.52
C VAL A 73 -9.42 -12.15 8.40
N HIS A 74 -10.47 -12.16 7.57
CA HIS A 74 -11.38 -11.01 7.51
C HIS A 74 -12.25 -10.93 8.76
N VAL A 75 -12.78 -12.07 9.21
CA VAL A 75 -13.64 -12.15 10.42
C VAL A 75 -12.82 -11.83 11.66
N ASP A 76 -11.63 -12.42 11.80
CA ASP A 76 -10.72 -12.15 12.92
C ASP A 76 -10.36 -10.66 13.01
N LEU A 77 -10.19 -9.99 11.85
CA LEU A 77 -9.94 -8.56 11.81
C LEU A 77 -11.18 -7.75 12.20
N GLU A 78 -12.36 -8.12 11.70
CA GLU A 78 -13.64 -7.48 12.01
C GLU A 78 -13.99 -7.57 13.49
N GLU A 79 -13.68 -8.69 14.16
CA GLU A 79 -13.91 -8.87 15.60
C GLU A 79 -12.93 -8.06 16.47
N ARG A 80 -11.74 -7.75 15.94
CA ARG A 80 -10.70 -7.01 16.66
C ARG A 80 -10.87 -5.49 16.59
N LEU A 81 -11.53 -4.98 15.56
CA LEU A 81 -11.76 -3.55 15.31
C LEU A 81 -12.99 -3.04 16.05
#